data_AF-A0A515A002-F1
#
_entry.id   AF-A0A515A002-F1
#
_cell.length_a   1.000
_cell.length_b   1.000
_cell.length_c   1.000
_cell.angle_alpha   90.00
_cell.angle_beta   90.00
_cell.angle_gamma   90.00
#
_symmetry.space_group_name_H-M   'P 1'
#
loop_
_entity.id
_entity.type
_entity.pdbx_description
1 polymer ?
#
loop_
_entity_poly.entity_id
_entity_poly.type
_entity_poly.pdbx_seq_one_letter_code
_entity_poly.pdbx_strand_id
1 'polypeptide(L)'
;MIRMIQSTSTGKAKEYFNDSLHQSDYYVDDQEYQGRFEGKITTRLGVAGLATKNAFHALCEHINPVTGKSSHTARKKVNRTVGYDINFH
;
A
#
# COMPACT_ATOMS: atom_id res chain seq x y z
N MET A 1 -16.59 -12.44 -6.99
CA MET A 1 -15.47 -13.41 -6.88
C MET A 1 -14.32 -12.73 -6.12
N ILE A 2 -13.63 -13.42 -5.21
CA ILE A 2 -12.47 -12.85 -4.49
C ILE A 2 -11.17 -13.41 -5.09
N ARG A 3 -10.24 -12.53 -5.46
CA ARG A 3 -8.89 -12.88 -5.92
C ARG A 3 -7.85 -12.32 -4.96
N MET A 4 -6.91 -13.14 -4.52
CA MET A 4 -5.83 -12.74 -3.61
C MET A 4 -4.47 -12.97 -4.27
N ILE A 5 -3.63 -11.94 -4.30
CA ILE A 5 -2.29 -11.95 -4.90
C ILE A 5 -1.27 -11.60 -3.81
N GLN A 6 -0.25 -12.44 -3.64
CA GLN A 6 0.82 -12.17 -2.68
C GLN A 6 1.95 -11.35 -3.33
N SER A 7 2.31 -10.23 -2.72
CA SER A 7 3.45 -9.42 -3.13
C SER A 7 4.69 -9.77 -2.30
N THR A 8 5.73 -10.28 -2.96
CA THR A 8 6.99 -10.75 -2.34
C THR A 8 8.20 -9.84 -2.62
N SER A 9 7.99 -8.71 -3.31
CA SER A 9 9.02 -7.72 -3.62
C SER A 9 8.47 -6.31 -3.43
N THR A 10 9.25 -5.43 -2.80
CA THR A 10 8.88 -4.02 -2.57
C THR A 10 8.86 -3.23 -3.87
N GLY A 11 9.80 -3.49 -4.78
CA GLY A 11 9.85 -2.85 -6.10
C GLY A 11 8.59 -3.14 -6.89
N LYS A 12 8.23 -4.42 -7.03
CA LYS A 12 7.01 -4.83 -7.75
C LYS A 12 5.72 -4.31 -7.12
N ALA A 13 5.66 -4.23 -5.79
CA ALA A 13 4.49 -3.68 -5.11
C ALA A 13 4.32 -2.16 -5.36
N LYS A 14 5.42 -1.41 -5.41
CA LYS A 14 5.41 0.03 -5.72
C LYS A 14 5.12 0.29 -7.19
N GLU A 15 5.68 -0.51 -8.10
CA GLU A 15 5.37 -0.46 -9.53
C GLU A 15 3.90 -0.76 -9.77
N TYR A 16 3.34 -1.83 -9.19
CA TYR A 16 1.92 -2.15 -9.33
C TYR A 16 1.00 -1.02 -8.83
N PHE A 17 1.34 -0.40 -7.69
CA PHE A 17 0.57 0.75 -7.20
C PHE A 17 0.70 1.95 -8.14
N ASN A 18 1.90 2.25 -8.65
CA ASN A 18 2.10 3.33 -9.62
C ASN A 18 1.38 3.06 -10.93
N ASP A 19 1.51 1.87 -11.51
CA ASP A 19 0.90 1.50 -12.78
C ASP A 19 -0.61 1.48 -12.66
N SER A 20 -1.17 0.94 -11.57
CA SER A 20 -2.62 0.97 -11.33
C SER A 20 -3.14 2.40 -11.16
N LEU A 21 -2.37 3.29 -10.51
CA LEU A 21 -2.68 4.72 -10.40
C LEU A 21 -2.54 5.46 -11.75
N HIS A 22 -1.55 5.07 -12.56
CA HIS A 22 -1.24 5.72 -13.83
C HIS A 22 -2.11 5.21 -14.99
N GLN A 23 -2.63 3.98 -14.91
CA GLN A 23 -3.66 3.46 -15.83
C GLN A 23 -5.02 4.09 -15.55
N SER A 24 -5.32 4.45 -14.29
CA SER A 24 -6.49 5.29 -14.00
C SER A 24 -6.36 6.70 -14.57
N ASP A 25 -5.15 7.28 -14.63
CA ASP A 25 -4.93 8.62 -15.20
C ASP A 25 -5.28 8.73 -16.69
N TYR A 26 -5.18 7.64 -17.46
CA TYR A 26 -5.45 7.65 -18.91
C TYR A 26 -6.93 7.44 -19.26
N TYR A 27 -7.78 7.06 -18.29
CA TYR A 27 -9.16 6.63 -18.55
C TYR A 27 -10.25 7.41 -17.79
N VAL A 28 -9.96 8.33 -16.86
CA VAL A 28 -11.00 8.85 -15.97
C VAL A 28 -10.97 10.38 -15.80
N ASP A 29 -12.01 11.00 -16.34
CA ASP A 29 -12.54 12.33 -16.02
C ASP A 29 -13.09 12.33 -14.57
N ASP A 30 -12.56 13.20 -13.71
CA ASP A 30 -13.16 13.75 -12.47
C ASP A 30 -13.64 12.84 -11.32
N GLN A 31 -13.24 11.57 -11.22
CA GLN A 31 -13.58 10.73 -10.05
C GLN A 31 -12.40 9.92 -9.51
N GLU A 32 -11.42 10.61 -8.91
CA GLU A 32 -10.42 9.96 -8.06
C GLU A 32 -11.10 9.29 -6.86
N TYR A 33 -11.30 7.97 -6.91
CA TYR A 33 -11.43 7.18 -5.69
C TYR A 33 -10.05 7.12 -5.02
N GLN A 34 -9.68 8.21 -4.36
CA GLN A 34 -8.46 8.24 -3.54
C GLN A 34 -8.56 7.09 -2.53
N GLY A 35 -7.64 6.13 -2.62
CA GLY A 35 -7.60 4.98 -1.73
C GLY A 35 -7.62 5.45 -0.28
N ARG A 36 -8.33 4.74 0.59
CA ARG A 36 -8.44 5.08 2.01
C ARG A 36 -7.82 3.98 2.86
N PHE A 37 -7.17 4.36 3.94
CA PHE A 37 -6.80 3.40 4.96
C PHE A 37 -8.05 3.04 5.77
N GLU A 38 -8.31 1.75 5.87
CA GLU A 38 -9.46 1.21 6.61
C GLU A 38 -9.05 0.19 7.67
N GLY A 39 -9.95 -0.09 8.60
CA GLY A 39 -9.76 -1.05 9.68
C GLY A 39 -8.98 -0.51 10.87
N LYS A 40 -8.73 -1.38 11.87
CA LYS A 40 -8.12 -1.02 13.16
C LYS A 40 -6.69 -0.47 13.05
N ILE A 41 -6.04 -0.66 11.89
CA ILE A 41 -4.69 -0.14 11.64
C ILE A 41 -4.68 1.39 11.59
N THR A 42 -5.77 2.03 11.15
CA THR A 42 -5.93 3.49 11.15
C THR A 42 -5.77 4.07 12.55
N THR A 43 -6.45 3.47 13.54
CA THR A 43 -6.35 3.87 14.95
C THR A 43 -5.00 3.50 15.56
N ARG A 44 -4.44 2.33 15.21
CA ARG A 44 -3.18 1.83 15.80
C ARG A 44 -1.93 2.56 15.29
N LEU A 45 -1.91 2.93 14.01
CA LEU A 45 -0.80 3.67 13.39
C LEU A 45 -1.06 5.17 13.30
N GLY A 46 -2.29 5.63 13.52
CA GLY A 46 -2.69 7.04 13.34
C GLY A 46 -2.85 7.45 11.88
N VAL A 47 -3.09 6.51 10.97
CA VAL A 47 -3.12 6.71 9.51
C VAL A 47 -4.52 6.84 8.94
N ALA A 48 -5.48 7.33 9.72
CA ALA A 48 -6.87 7.44 9.26
C ALA A 48 -7.00 8.40 8.07
N GLY A 49 -7.78 8.01 7.05
CA GLY A 49 -8.11 8.85 5.91
C GLY A 49 -7.42 8.43 4.60
N LEU A 50 -6.94 9.42 3.85
CA LEU A 50 -6.42 9.26 2.49
C LEU A 50 -5.08 8.51 2.46
N ALA A 51 -5.02 7.44 1.66
CA ALA A 51 -3.83 6.68 1.39
C ALA A 51 -3.00 7.39 0.32
N THR A 52 -2.12 8.29 0.76
CA THR A 52 -1.16 8.93 -0.13
C THR A 52 -0.08 7.95 -0.58
N LYS A 53 0.45 8.16 -1.79
CA LYS A 53 1.57 7.37 -2.35
C LYS A 53 2.74 7.25 -1.38
N ASN A 54 3.10 8.34 -0.70
CA ASN A 54 4.18 8.36 0.28
C ASN A 54 3.87 7.49 1.51
N ALA A 55 2.65 7.53 2.02
CA ALA A 55 2.23 6.71 3.14
C ALA A 55 2.23 5.21 2.75
N PHE A 56 1.74 4.88 1.56
CA PHE A 56 1.77 3.52 1.04
C PHE A 56 3.21 3.00 0.87
N HIS A 57 4.10 3.79 0.26
CA HIS A 57 5.52 3.44 0.10
C HIS A 57 6.22 3.22 1.44
N ALA A 58 5.94 4.05 2.45
CA ALA A 58 6.49 3.88 3.79
C ALA A 58 6.04 2.54 4.39
N LEU A 59 4.75 2.21 4.28
CA LEU A 59 4.23 0.92 4.76
C LEU A 59 4.84 -0.27 4.02
N CYS A 60 5.04 -0.18 2.70
CA CYS A 60 5.76 -1.21 1.94
C CYS A 60 7.16 -1.46 2.50
N GLU A 61 7.83 -0.42 3.01
CA GLU A 61 9.17 -0.49 3.63
C GLU A 61 9.16 -0.80 5.14
N HIS A 62 8.00 -1.15 5.71
CA HIS A 62 7.82 -1.34 7.17
C HIS A 62 8.13 -0.08 8.00
N ILE A 63 7.97 1.10 7.39
CA ILE A 63 8.11 2.38 8.05
C ILE A 63 6.71 2.86 8.43
N ASN A 64 6.52 3.22 9.69
CA ASN A 64 5.30 3.88 10.12
C ASN A 64 5.25 5.27 9.46
N PRO A 65 4.25 5.57 8.61
CA PRO A 65 4.18 6.83 7.87
C PRO A 65 3.90 8.06 8.76
N VAL A 66 3.38 7.87 9.97
CA VAL A 66 3.11 8.96 10.93
C VAL A 66 4.31 9.26 11.81
N THR A 67 4.97 8.22 12.31
CA THR A 67 6.08 8.39 13.27
C THR A 67 7.46 8.31 12.62
N GLY A 68 7.56 7.89 11.35
CA GLY A 68 8.81 7.64 10.65
C GLY A 68 9.63 6.46 11.22
N LYS A 69 9.15 5.82 12.28
CA LYS A 69 9.86 4.72 12.95
C LYS A 69 9.70 3.45 12.12
N SER A 70 10.83 2.79 11.86
CA SER A 70 10.82 1.44 11.30
C SER A 70 10.25 0.48 12.34
N SER A 71 9.24 -0.30 11.96
CA SER A 71 8.80 -1.42 12.79
C SER A 71 9.96 -2.42 12.86
N HIS A 72 10.40 -2.77 14.07
CA HIS A 72 11.56 -3.61 14.38
C HIS A 72 11.44 -5.04 13.81
N THR A 73 11.49 -5.18 12.49
CA THR A 73 11.54 -6.48 11.84
C THR A 73 12.99 -6.91 11.82
N ALA A 74 13.33 -7.95 12.58
CA ALA A 74 14.70 -8.40 12.83
C ALA A 74 15.47 -8.82 11.56
N ARG A 75 14.82 -8.98 10.39
CA ARG A 75 15.47 -9.36 9.13
C ARG A 75 14.85 -8.69 7.89
N LYS A 76 15.60 -7.81 7.23
CA LYS A 76 15.29 -7.27 5.89
C LYS A 76 15.77 -8.25 4.82
N LYS A 77 15.03 -9.35 4.60
CA LYS A 77 15.31 -10.26 3.47
C LYS A 77 14.75 -9.68 2.17
N VAL A 78 15.48 -9.81 1.07
CA VAL A 78 15.10 -9.26 -0.26
C VAL A 78 13.76 -9.80 -0.76
N ASN A 79 13.44 -11.07 -0.47
CA ASN A 79 12.18 -11.73 -0.87
C ASN A 79 11.15 -11.78 0.27
N ARG A 80 11.05 -10.72 1.08
CA ARG A 80 10.03 -10.68 2.14
C ARG A 80 8.64 -10.43 1.55
N THR A 81 7.63 -11.05 2.14
CA THR A 81 6.24 -10.69 1.84
C THR A 81 5.99 -9.24 2.27
N VAL A 82 5.60 -8.41 1.31
CA VAL A 82 5.32 -6.98 1.50
C VAL A 82 3.86 -6.77 1.88
N GLY A 83 2.96 -7.55 1.27
CA GLY A 83 1.53 -7.45 1.51
C GLY A 83 0.77 -8.45 0.64
N TYR A 84 -0.54 -8.40 0.79
CA TYR A 84 -1.48 -9.14 -0.05
C TYR A 84 -2.42 -8.13 -0.70
N ASP A 85 -2.58 -8.26 -2.01
CA ASP A 85 -3.59 -7.54 -2.76
C ASP A 85 -4.85 -8.41 -2.86
N ILE A 86 -6.00 -7.88 -2.44
CA ILE A 86 -7.27 -8.59 -2.42
C ILE A 86 -8.23 -7.82 -3.32
N ASN A 87 -8.53 -8.41 -4.48
CA ASN A 87 -9.42 -7.86 -5.49
C ASN A 87 -10.81 -8.48 -5.37
N PHE A 88 -11.83 -7.63 -5.43
CA PHE A 88 -13.24 -8.01 -5.44
C PHE A 88 -13.80 -7.74 -6.84
N HIS A 89 -14.18 -8.79 -7.56
CA HIS A 89 -14.79 -8.73 -8.90
C HIS A 89 -16.27 -9.12 -8.87
#